data_AF-A0A3D4PAP4-F1
#
_entry.id   AF-A0A3D4PAP4-F1
#
_cell.length_a   1.000
_cell.length_b   1.000
_cell.length_c   1.000
_cell.angle_alpha   90.00
_cell.angle_beta   90.00
_cell.angle_gamma   90.00
#
_symmetry.space_group_name_H-M   'P 1'
#
loop_
_entity.id
_entity.type
_entity.pdbx_description
1 polymer ?
#
loop_
_entity_poly.entity_id
_entity_poly.type
_entity_poly.pdbx_seq_one_letter_code
_entity_poly.pdbx_strand_id
1 'polypeptide(L)'
;MPNAFEIEVLAVYDWVDAQVAAASPRCDISGRCCRFKDYGHKLFLTRIEADILFRKELPTEHNVPEKTSREAVNQACPYQHNGLCTARENRPTGCRIFFCDPAYDEKCCEITEAAILQLKKLHEKYHKPWDYNELSHFFDREDREFPFNDPNERVDSKSSL
;
A
#
# COMPACT_ATOMS: atom_id res chain seq x y z
N MET A 1 10.07 1.50 16.19
CA MET A 1 9.27 2.59 16.77
C MET A 1 9.03 3.61 15.67
N PRO A 2 7.78 3.99 15.37
CA PRO A 2 7.48 4.98 14.34
C PRO A 2 8.04 6.35 14.73
N ASN A 3 8.60 7.07 13.75
CA ASN A 3 9.07 8.44 13.98
C ASN A 3 7.89 9.42 13.94
N ALA A 4 8.13 10.69 14.31
CA ALA A 4 7.07 11.71 14.36
C ALA A 4 6.33 11.91 13.02
N PHE A 5 7.04 11.85 11.89
CA PHE A 5 6.44 11.98 10.57
C PHE A 5 5.49 10.81 10.28
N GLU A 6 5.94 9.58 10.56
CA GLU A 6 5.13 8.39 10.39
C GLU A 6 3.89 8.40 11.29
N ILE A 7 4.02 8.83 12.55
CA ILE A 7 2.88 8.97 13.47
C ILE A 7 1.80 9.88 12.89
N GLU A 8 2.19 11.00 12.28
CA GLU A 8 1.22 11.92 11.66
C GLU A 8 0.63 11.34 10.36
N VAL A 9 1.39 10.55 9.59
CA VAL A 9 0.83 9.80 8.44
C VAL A 9 -0.20 8.78 8.91
N LEU A 10 0.07 8.05 9.99
CA LEU A 10 -0.91 7.12 10.58
C LEU A 10 -2.16 7.86 11.09
N ALA A 11 -2.02 9.07 11.62
CA ALA A 11 -3.17 9.90 11.98
C ALA A 11 -4.01 10.31 10.77
N VAL A 12 -3.41 10.48 9.58
CA VAL A 12 -4.18 10.67 8.32
C VAL A 12 -4.96 9.41 7.99
N TYR A 13 -4.41 8.21 8.21
CA TYR A 13 -5.16 6.96 8.02
C TYR A 13 -6.38 6.88 8.94
N ASP A 14 -6.21 7.21 10.22
CA ASP A 14 -7.30 7.20 11.19
C ASP A 14 -8.39 8.22 10.80
N TRP A 15 -7.98 9.40 10.33
CA TRP A 15 -8.91 10.40 9.80
C TRP A 15 -9.67 9.87 8.57
N VAL A 16 -8.98 9.26 7.61
CA VAL A 16 -9.61 8.66 6.43
C VAL A 16 -10.62 7.58 6.83
N ASP A 17 -10.24 6.68 7.73
CA ASP A 17 -11.12 5.60 8.20
C ASP A 17 -12.38 6.17 8.89
N ALA A 18 -12.26 7.27 9.64
CA ALA A 18 -13.40 7.97 10.22
C ALA A 18 -14.33 8.59 9.16
N GLN A 19 -13.77 9.23 8.12
CA GLN A 19 -14.55 9.83 7.03
C GLN A 19 -15.30 8.76 6.20
N VAL A 20 -14.62 7.64 5.91
CA VAL A 20 -15.21 6.48 5.25
C VAL A 20 -16.34 5.90 6.11
N ALA A 21 -16.10 5.71 7.42
CA ALA A 21 -17.12 5.20 8.33
C ALA A 21 -18.36 6.10 8.39
N ALA A 22 -18.17 7.42 8.43
CA ALA A 22 -19.26 8.40 8.41
C ALA A 22 -20.07 8.34 7.10
N ALA A 23 -19.42 8.04 5.97
CA ALA A 23 -20.08 7.86 4.68
C ALA A 23 -20.75 6.48 4.53
N SER A 24 -20.31 5.48 5.31
CA SER A 24 -20.84 4.11 5.33
C SER A 24 -21.04 3.47 3.94
N PRO A 25 -20.01 3.47 3.07
CA PRO A 25 -20.13 2.88 1.74
C PRO A 25 -20.28 1.35 1.80
N ARG A 26 -20.99 0.80 0.81
CA ARG A 26 -21.11 -0.65 0.67
C ARG A 26 -19.78 -1.28 0.19
N CYS A 27 -19.35 -2.35 0.87
CA CYS A 27 -18.31 -3.26 0.39
C CYS A 27 -18.93 -4.60 -0.02
N ASP A 28 -18.70 -5.02 -1.26
CA ASP A 28 -19.21 -6.31 -1.75
C ASP A 28 -18.27 -7.48 -1.44
N ILE A 29 -17.16 -7.25 -0.72
CA ILE A 29 -16.08 -8.23 -0.46
C ILE A 29 -15.63 -8.92 -1.77
N SER A 30 -15.71 -8.17 -2.87
CA SER A 30 -15.53 -8.70 -4.21
C SER A 30 -14.06 -8.83 -4.59
N GLY A 31 -13.14 -8.22 -3.83
CA GLY A 31 -11.71 -8.13 -4.14
C GLY A 31 -11.37 -7.21 -5.32
N ARG A 32 -12.33 -6.42 -5.83
CA ARG A 32 -12.14 -5.52 -6.98
C ARG A 32 -11.02 -4.51 -6.77
N CYS A 33 -10.91 -3.97 -5.56
CA CYS A 33 -9.88 -3.02 -5.17
C CYS A 33 -8.44 -3.47 -5.47
N CYS A 34 -8.19 -4.78 -5.53
CA CYS A 34 -6.87 -5.36 -5.76
C CYS A 34 -6.65 -5.89 -7.19
N ARG A 35 -7.70 -6.00 -8.02
CA ARG A 35 -7.62 -6.50 -9.39
C ARG A 35 -7.47 -5.34 -10.37
N PHE A 36 -6.27 -4.77 -10.40
CA PHE A 36 -6.00 -3.50 -11.07
C PHE A 36 -6.35 -3.51 -12.55
N LYS A 37 -5.86 -4.47 -13.33
CA LYS A 37 -6.14 -4.53 -14.77
C LYS A 37 -7.62 -4.77 -15.07
N ASP A 38 -8.26 -5.69 -14.34
CA ASP A 38 -9.64 -6.09 -14.62
C ASP A 38 -10.63 -4.94 -14.45
N TYR A 39 -10.33 -3.99 -13.56
CA TYR A 39 -11.20 -2.85 -13.24
C TYR A 39 -10.58 -1.49 -13.58
N GLY A 40 -9.44 -1.48 -14.28
CA GLY A 40 -8.72 -0.25 -14.65
C GLY A 40 -8.25 0.58 -13.45
N HIS A 41 -8.05 -0.05 -12.29
CA HIS A 41 -7.57 0.63 -11.09
C HIS A 41 -6.06 0.81 -11.12
N LYS A 42 -5.60 1.86 -10.46
CA LYS A 42 -4.19 2.08 -10.13
C LYS A 42 -4.10 2.51 -8.69
N LEU A 43 -3.21 1.91 -7.93
CA LEU A 43 -2.93 2.33 -6.56
C LEU A 43 -1.75 3.28 -6.56
N PHE A 44 -2.02 4.55 -6.26
CA PHE A 44 -0.98 5.54 -5.98
C PHE A 44 -0.80 5.70 -4.47
N LEU A 45 0.45 5.87 -4.06
CA LEU A 45 0.83 6.06 -2.66
C LEU A 45 2.16 6.80 -2.58
N THR A 46 2.45 7.36 -1.41
CA THR A 46 3.76 7.95 -1.14
C THR A 46 4.79 6.89 -0.74
N ARG A 47 6.09 7.22 -0.83
CA ARG A 47 7.19 6.36 -0.33
C ARG A 47 6.95 5.85 1.09
N ILE A 48 6.59 6.74 2.01
CA ILE A 48 6.36 6.35 3.43
C ILE A 48 5.17 5.40 3.58
N GLU A 49 4.12 5.57 2.79
CA GLU A 49 2.99 4.63 2.77
C GLU A 49 3.41 3.27 2.20
N ALA A 50 4.31 3.25 1.20
CA ALA A 50 4.88 2.01 0.67
C ALA A 50 5.75 1.31 1.72
N ASP A 51 6.59 2.04 2.45
CA ASP A 51 7.40 1.49 3.55
C ASP A 51 6.53 0.88 4.65
N ILE A 52 5.41 1.53 5.00
CA ILE A 52 4.43 1.01 5.96
C ILE A 52 3.77 -0.27 5.41
N LEU A 53 3.38 -0.27 4.13
CA LEU A 53 2.79 -1.43 3.47
C LEU A 53 3.74 -2.64 3.47
N PHE A 54 5.01 -2.42 3.16
CA PHE A 54 6.04 -3.47 3.03
C PHE A 54 6.46 -4.12 4.34
N ARG A 55 6.09 -3.55 5.48
CA ARG A 55 6.21 -4.26 6.77
C ARG A 55 5.31 -5.48 6.85
N LYS A 56 4.25 -5.53 6.03
CA LYS A 56 3.49 -6.75 5.86
C LYS A 56 4.21 -7.65 4.87
N GLU A 57 4.48 -8.87 5.30
CA GLU A 57 4.96 -9.93 4.42
C GLU A 57 3.94 -10.29 3.35
N LEU A 58 4.44 -10.52 2.14
CA LEU A 58 3.64 -11.07 1.05
C LEU A 58 3.21 -12.50 1.39
N PRO A 59 2.06 -12.96 0.85
CA PRO A 59 1.77 -14.39 0.80
C PRO A 59 2.96 -15.15 0.22
N THR A 60 3.32 -16.30 0.80
CA THR A 60 4.53 -17.06 0.42
C THR A 60 4.58 -17.35 -1.08
N GLU A 61 3.45 -17.73 -1.67
CA GLU A 61 3.30 -17.99 -3.11
C GLU A 61 3.43 -16.75 -4.01
N HIS A 62 3.32 -15.56 -3.43
CA HIS A 62 3.48 -14.27 -4.13
C HIS A 62 4.84 -13.63 -3.89
N ASN A 63 5.63 -14.13 -2.94
CA ASN A 63 6.96 -13.63 -2.66
C ASN A 63 8.02 -14.21 -3.63
N VAL A 64 7.73 -14.12 -4.93
CA VAL A 64 8.59 -14.60 -6.01
C VAL A 64 8.73 -13.51 -7.09
N PRO A 65 9.87 -13.42 -7.79
CA PRO A 65 10.14 -12.34 -8.74
C PRO A 65 9.05 -12.13 -9.80
N GLU A 66 8.43 -13.22 -10.27
CA GLU A 66 7.38 -13.21 -11.27
C GLU A 66 6.10 -12.51 -10.78
N LYS A 67 5.84 -12.55 -9.47
CA LYS A 67 4.66 -11.95 -8.82
C LYS A 67 4.94 -10.56 -8.27
N THR A 68 6.21 -10.19 -8.11
CA THR A 68 6.64 -8.89 -7.58
C THR A 68 7.25 -7.98 -8.65
N SER A 69 7.31 -8.41 -9.91
CA SER A 69 7.74 -7.56 -11.03
C SER A 69 6.78 -6.38 -11.22
N ARG A 70 7.28 -5.28 -11.80
CA ARG A 70 6.48 -4.09 -12.06
C ARG A 70 5.25 -4.41 -12.92
N GLU A 71 5.43 -5.25 -13.93
CA GLU A 71 4.36 -5.71 -14.82
C GLU A 71 3.30 -6.49 -14.05
N ALA A 72 3.70 -7.44 -13.19
CA ALA A 72 2.78 -8.24 -12.40
C ALA A 72 2.00 -7.38 -11.39
N VAL A 73 2.69 -6.47 -10.70
CA VAL A 73 2.08 -5.55 -9.73
C VAL A 73 1.11 -4.60 -10.41
N ASN A 74 1.34 -4.23 -11.67
CA ASN A 74 0.37 -3.47 -12.48
C ASN A 74 -0.87 -4.28 -12.86
N GLN A 75 -0.81 -5.62 -12.88
CA GLN A 75 -1.98 -6.45 -13.14
C GLN A 75 -2.86 -6.59 -11.90
N ALA A 76 -2.25 -6.88 -10.75
CA ALA A 76 -2.96 -7.14 -9.50
C ALA A 76 -2.08 -6.89 -8.27
N CYS A 77 -2.72 -6.58 -7.14
CA CYS A 77 -2.04 -6.36 -5.87
C CYS A 77 -1.40 -7.66 -5.35
N PRO A 78 -0.09 -7.69 -5.07
CA PRO A 78 0.59 -8.87 -4.53
C PRO A 78 0.07 -9.36 -3.17
N TYR A 79 -0.61 -8.49 -2.43
CA TYR A 79 -1.22 -8.80 -1.13
C TYR A 79 -2.62 -9.42 -1.22
N GLN A 80 -3.19 -9.57 -2.42
CA GLN A 80 -4.48 -10.25 -2.56
C GLN A 80 -4.26 -11.75 -2.64
N HIS A 81 -4.77 -12.49 -1.66
CA HIS A 81 -4.72 -13.96 -1.63
C HIS A 81 -6.13 -14.52 -1.40
N ASN A 82 -6.59 -15.43 -2.26
CA ASN A 82 -7.94 -16.00 -2.24
C ASN A 82 -9.06 -14.96 -2.15
N GLY A 83 -8.92 -13.85 -2.88
CA GLY A 83 -9.90 -12.75 -2.92
C GLY A 83 -9.84 -11.79 -1.72
N LEU A 84 -9.03 -12.09 -0.70
CA LEU A 84 -8.87 -11.29 0.51
C LEU A 84 -7.55 -10.51 0.51
N CYS A 85 -7.55 -9.33 1.13
CA CYS A 85 -6.34 -8.54 1.32
C CYS A 85 -5.62 -9.00 2.58
N THR A 86 -4.38 -9.49 2.44
CA THR A 86 -3.55 -9.89 3.59
C THR A 86 -2.89 -8.71 4.29
N ALA A 87 -2.80 -7.54 3.65
CA ALA A 87 -2.21 -6.31 4.19
C ALA A 87 -3.21 -5.34 4.80
N ARG A 88 -4.36 -5.82 5.29
CA ARG A 88 -5.49 -4.98 5.72
C ARG A 88 -5.11 -3.90 6.74
N GLU A 89 -4.21 -4.21 7.66
CA GLU A 89 -3.73 -3.31 8.73
C GLU A 89 -2.77 -2.24 8.20
N ASN A 90 -1.93 -2.59 7.23
CA ASN A 90 -0.90 -1.73 6.63
C ASN A 90 -1.36 -1.05 5.33
N ARG A 91 -2.68 -1.00 5.08
CA ARG A 91 -3.21 -0.41 3.84
C ARG A 91 -2.82 1.06 3.72
N PRO A 92 -2.35 1.51 2.54
CA PRO A 92 -2.16 2.92 2.26
C PRO A 92 -3.51 3.62 2.10
N THR A 93 -3.47 4.96 2.03
CA THR A 93 -4.66 5.80 1.97
C THR A 93 -5.64 5.40 0.86
N GLY A 94 -5.16 5.18 -0.36
CA GLY A 94 -6.03 4.79 -1.49
C GLY A 94 -6.78 3.46 -1.25
N CYS A 95 -6.16 2.50 -0.57
CA CYS A 95 -6.79 1.23 -0.21
C CYS A 95 -7.81 1.34 0.92
N ARG A 96 -7.75 2.41 1.72
CA ARG A 96 -8.73 2.70 2.79
C ARG A 96 -9.96 3.40 2.24
N ILE A 97 -9.79 4.23 1.22
CA ILE A 97 -10.86 5.03 0.61
C ILE A 97 -11.69 4.20 -0.38
N PHE A 98 -11.12 3.27 -1.13
CA PHE A 98 -11.89 2.56 -2.16
C PHE A 98 -12.97 1.63 -1.61
N PHE A 99 -14.21 1.75 -2.12
CA PHE A 99 -15.33 0.83 -1.89
C PHE A 99 -16.09 0.50 -3.19
N CYS A 100 -16.90 -0.55 -3.17
CA CYS A 100 -17.61 -1.05 -4.37
C CYS A 100 -18.90 -0.28 -4.70
N ASP A 101 -19.18 0.80 -3.97
CA ASP A 101 -20.46 1.47 -3.98
C ASP A 101 -20.48 2.67 -4.93
N PRO A 102 -21.22 2.64 -6.06
CA PRO A 102 -21.25 3.77 -6.99
C PRO A 102 -21.83 5.04 -6.37
N ALA A 103 -22.71 4.91 -5.36
CA ALA A 103 -23.25 6.06 -4.64
C ALA A 103 -22.19 6.80 -3.79
N TYR A 104 -21.02 6.19 -3.60
CA TYR A 104 -19.92 6.73 -2.83
C TYR A 104 -18.87 7.45 -3.69
N ASP A 105 -18.95 7.40 -5.02
CA ASP A 105 -17.90 7.91 -5.92
C ASP A 105 -17.53 9.39 -5.64
N GLU A 106 -18.51 10.26 -5.46
CA GLU A 106 -18.25 11.68 -5.15
C GLU A 106 -17.54 11.85 -3.81
N LYS A 107 -18.02 11.14 -2.78
CA LYS A 107 -17.41 11.18 -1.43
C LYS A 107 -16.01 10.55 -1.42
N CYS A 108 -15.79 9.52 -2.23
CA CYS A 108 -14.49 8.88 -2.46
C CYS A 108 -13.48 9.91 -3.00
N CYS A 109 -13.87 10.70 -4.01
CA CYS A 109 -13.06 11.77 -4.57
C CYS A 109 -12.76 12.85 -3.52
N GLU A 110 -13.76 13.34 -2.79
CA GLU A 110 -13.57 14.36 -1.75
C GLU A 110 -12.58 13.91 -0.66
N ILE A 111 -12.72 12.67 -0.16
CA ILE A 111 -11.83 12.13 0.88
C ILE A 111 -10.42 11.95 0.31
N THR A 112 -10.29 11.51 -0.94
CA THR A 112 -9.00 11.35 -1.62
C THR A 112 -8.26 12.69 -1.73
N GLU A 113 -8.93 13.73 -2.22
CA GLU A 113 -8.33 15.06 -2.35
C GLU A 113 -7.90 15.64 -1.00
N ALA A 114 -8.76 15.53 0.00
CA ALA A 114 -8.47 16.01 1.35
C ALA A 114 -7.30 15.24 1.99
N ALA A 115 -7.24 13.92 1.82
CA ALA A 115 -6.15 13.12 2.36
C ALA A 115 -4.81 13.41 1.65
N ILE A 116 -4.80 13.54 0.33
CA ILE A 116 -3.60 13.91 -0.43
C ILE A 116 -3.09 15.29 0.02
N LEU A 117 -4.00 16.25 0.24
CA LEU A 117 -3.62 17.58 0.75
C LEU A 117 -2.98 17.50 2.14
N GLN A 118 -3.53 16.66 3.04
CA GLN A 118 -2.94 16.44 4.37
C GLN A 118 -1.55 15.81 4.25
N LEU A 119 -1.38 14.76 3.45
CA LEU A 119 -0.09 14.11 3.22
C LEU A 119 0.94 15.12 2.67
N LYS A 120 0.58 15.93 1.66
CA LYS A 120 1.47 16.99 1.14
C LYS A 120 1.95 17.94 2.23
N LYS A 121 1.05 18.44 3.07
CA LYS A 121 1.39 19.32 4.19
C LYS A 121 2.34 18.65 5.18
N LEU A 122 2.19 17.35 5.44
CA LEU A 122 3.12 16.61 6.29
C LEU A 122 4.51 16.51 5.65
N HIS A 123 4.59 16.18 4.36
CA HIS A 123 5.87 16.14 3.65
C HIS A 123 6.58 17.50 3.69
N GLU A 124 5.86 18.60 3.48
CA GLU A 124 6.39 19.96 3.61
C GLU A 124 6.87 20.25 5.04
N LYS A 125 6.04 20.01 6.06
CA LYS A 125 6.35 20.24 7.47
C LYS A 125 7.63 19.51 7.92
N TYR A 126 7.78 18.26 7.52
CA TYR A 126 8.92 17.42 7.90
C TYR A 126 10.09 17.49 6.92
N HIS A 127 10.01 18.34 5.89
CA HIS A 127 11.02 18.48 4.84
C HIS A 127 11.37 17.13 4.19
N LYS A 128 10.35 16.30 3.94
CA LYS A 128 10.47 14.99 3.29
C LYS A 128 10.12 15.10 1.81
N PRO A 129 10.84 14.38 0.91
CA PRO A 129 10.52 14.38 -0.52
C PRO A 129 9.08 13.92 -0.80
N TRP A 130 8.39 14.56 -1.73
CA TRP A 130 7.08 14.12 -2.22
C TRP A 130 7.26 13.09 -3.35
N ASP A 131 7.63 11.87 -2.98
CA ASP A 131 7.67 10.71 -3.89
C ASP A 131 6.30 10.02 -3.87
N TYR A 132 5.44 10.37 -4.84
CA TYR A 132 4.07 9.87 -4.97
C TYR A 132 3.91 9.20 -6.34
N ASN A 133 3.75 7.88 -6.34
CA ASN A 133 3.83 7.05 -7.54
C ASN A 133 2.89 5.84 -7.46
N GLU A 134 2.75 5.12 -8.58
CA GLU A 134 2.01 3.85 -8.63
C GLU A 134 2.71 2.77 -7.79
N LEU A 135 1.96 1.84 -7.19
CA LEU A 135 2.50 0.76 -6.34
C LEU A 135 3.65 0.00 -7.00
N SER A 136 3.54 -0.27 -8.30
CA SER A 136 4.53 -1.02 -9.06
C SER A 136 5.90 -0.33 -9.11
N HIS A 137 5.96 1.00 -9.00
CA HIS A 137 7.22 1.74 -8.90
C HIS A 137 8.01 1.33 -7.65
N PHE A 138 7.33 1.21 -6.50
CA PHE A 138 7.95 0.82 -5.24
C PHE A 138 8.33 -0.66 -5.15
N PHE A 139 7.80 -1.49 -6.06
CA PHE A 139 8.16 -2.90 -6.15
C PHE A 139 9.43 -3.14 -6.96
N ASP A 140 9.92 -2.14 -7.69
CA ASP A 140 11.14 -2.25 -8.48
C ASP A 140 12.40 -2.40 -7.61
N ARG A 141 13.35 -3.22 -8.08
CA ARG A 141 14.45 -3.75 -7.25
C ARG A 141 15.49 -2.70 -6.84
N GLU A 142 15.57 -1.59 -7.56
CA GLU A 142 16.56 -0.54 -7.30
C GLU A 142 16.15 0.40 -6.15
N ASP A 143 14.87 0.37 -5.75
CA ASP A 143 14.26 1.33 -4.82
C ASP A 143 13.84 0.73 -3.47
N ARG A 144 14.16 -0.55 -3.20
CA ARG A 144 13.82 -1.21 -1.92
C ARG A 144 14.99 -1.20 -0.95
N GLU A 145 14.83 -0.50 0.17
CA GLU A 145 15.76 -0.59 1.31
C GLU A 145 15.57 -1.87 2.17
N PHE A 146 14.57 -2.72 1.88
CA PHE A 146 14.31 -3.94 2.64
C PHE A 146 14.84 -5.20 1.95
N PRO A 147 15.59 -6.06 2.65
CA PRO A 147 16.17 -7.26 2.06
C PRO A 147 15.06 -8.23 1.66
N PHE A 148 15.13 -8.70 0.41
CA PHE A 148 14.50 -9.95 0.02
C PHE A 148 15.13 -11.06 0.89
N ASN A 149 14.33 -11.82 1.64
CA ASN A 149 14.80 -13.13 2.07
C ASN A 149 14.94 -13.97 0.80
N ASP A 150 16.17 -14.12 0.32
CA ASP A 150 16.47 -15.07 -0.74
C ASP A 150 16.27 -16.48 -0.18
N PRO A 151 15.29 -17.26 -0.69
CA PRO A 151 15.08 -18.63 -0.24
C PRO A 151 16.28 -19.56 -0.52
N ASN A 152 17.28 -19.09 -1.26
CA ASN A 152 18.52 -19.79 -1.60
C ASN A 152 19.76 -19.31 -0.83
N GLU A 153 19.62 -18.34 0.09
CA GLU A 153 20.71 -17.91 0.96
C GLU A 153 20.97 -19.00 2.02
N ARG A 154 21.86 -19.94 1.68
CA ARG A 154 22.40 -20.88 2.64
C ARG A 154 23.17 -20.08 3.68
N VAL A 155 22.70 -20.12 4.92
CA VAL A 155 23.52 -19.76 6.08
C VAL A 155 24.71 -20.71 6.09
N ASP A 156 25.84 -20.25 5.59
CA ASP A 156 27.11 -20.94 5.71
C ASP A 156 27.57 -20.85 7.17
N SER A 157 27.09 -21.76 7.99
CA SER A 157 27.68 -22.05 9.30
C SER A 157 29.00 -22.79 9.09
N LYS A 158 30.09 -22.05 8.86
CA LYS A 158 31.48 -22.50 9.03
C LYS A 158 32.24 -21.39 9.77
N SER A 159 32.39 -21.48 11.08
CA SER A 159 33.50 -22.15 11.79
C SER A 159 34.87 -21.55 11.46
N SER A 160 35.40 -20.77 12.40
CA SER A 160 36.81 -20.61 12.75
C SER A 160 36.80 -19.96 14.15
N LEU A 161 36.98 -20.75 15.20
CA LEU A 161 38.23 -20.90 15.97
C LEU A 161 38.65 -19.59 16.66
#